data_AF-A0A0N4XD42-F1
#
_entry.id   AF-A0A0N4XD42-F1
#
_cell.length_a   1.000
_cell.length_b   1.000
_cell.length_c   1.000
_cell.angle_alpha   90.00
_cell.angle_beta   90.00
_cell.angle_gamma   90.00
#
_symmetry.space_group_name_H-M   'P 1'
#
loop_
_entity.id
_entity.type
_entity.pdbx_description
1 polymer ?
#
loop_
_entity_poly.entity_id
_entity_poly.type
_entity_poly.pdbx_seq_one_letter_code
_entity_poly.pdbx_strand_id
1 'polypeptide(L)'
;MSGALKRITATQVNWAKLGEKLIPEHGAELSRLKGASHVFSAAVTQLPADLPQVDFAALKKAMPAHSAVLDSLQKQFEAIKIPYGEIPKAYLQEIDHWVEYNNERIKLHDMKVADGLEQAKKVEEKWAKAPPVEHFDRQHFVEYFPQHFYDLRYQNRSSDVPIRSMIISDNLMNCSRRISLCS
;
A
#
# COMPACT_ATOMS: atom_id res chain seq x y z
N MET A 1 -35.31 -5.27 9.21
CA MET A 1 -35.24 -3.90 8.66
C MET A 1 -35.28 -3.98 7.16
N SER A 2 -36.44 -3.67 6.58
CA SER A 2 -36.66 -3.56 5.13
C SER A 2 -35.85 -2.37 4.61
N GLY A 3 -34.75 -2.66 3.92
CA GLY A 3 -34.01 -1.67 3.16
C GLY A 3 -33.95 -2.15 1.73
N ALA A 4 -34.64 -1.43 0.83
CA ALA A 4 -34.41 -1.55 -0.60
C ALA A 4 -32.89 -1.58 -0.84
N LEU A 5 -32.42 -2.71 -1.35
CA LEU A 5 -31.01 -3.07 -1.47
C LEU A 5 -30.38 -2.06 -2.43
N LYS A 6 -29.78 -0.99 -1.91
CA LYS A 6 -29.07 0.01 -2.72
C LYS A 6 -27.95 -0.71 -3.44
N ARG A 7 -28.15 -0.96 -4.74
CA ARG A 7 -27.14 -1.53 -5.63
C ARG A 7 -25.85 -0.73 -5.43
N ILE A 8 -24.72 -1.41 -5.19
CA ILE A 8 -23.41 -0.76 -5.03
C ILE A 8 -23.02 -0.21 -6.40
N THR A 9 -23.43 1.03 -6.68
CA THR A 9 -23.29 1.70 -7.98
C THR A 9 -21.97 2.46 -8.12
N ALA A 10 -21.22 2.61 -7.02
CA ALA A 10 -19.94 3.31 -7.01
C ALA A 10 -18.94 2.63 -6.07
N THR A 11 -17.68 2.58 -6.48
CA THR A 11 -16.57 2.15 -5.63
C THR A 11 -16.28 3.22 -4.57
N GLN A 12 -16.22 2.86 -3.30
CA GLN A 12 -15.88 3.79 -2.22
C GLN A 12 -14.38 4.17 -2.19
N VAL A 13 -13.54 3.48 -2.95
CA VAL A 13 -12.09 3.69 -2.99
C VAL A 13 -11.75 4.90 -3.86
N ASN A 14 -11.01 5.86 -3.29
CA ASN A 14 -10.46 6.99 -4.06
C ASN A 14 -9.14 6.58 -4.75
N TRP A 15 -9.26 6.08 -5.97
CA TRP A 15 -8.13 5.61 -6.78
C TRP A 15 -7.11 6.69 -7.13
N ALA A 16 -7.53 7.96 -7.23
CA ALA A 16 -6.62 9.07 -7.54
C ALA A 16 -5.67 9.35 -6.37
N LYS A 17 -6.22 9.51 -5.16
CA LYS A 17 -5.41 9.70 -3.94
C LYS A 17 -4.46 8.53 -3.68
N LEU A 18 -4.91 7.30 -3.97
CA LEU A 18 -4.06 6.12 -3.82
C LEU A 18 -2.90 6.14 -4.81
N GLY A 19 -3.12 6.56 -6.05
CA GLY A 19 -2.08 6.70 -7.06
C GLY A 19 -1.03 7.75 -6.72
N GLU A 20 -1.44 8.90 -6.16
CA GLU A 20 -0.52 9.98 -5.76
C GLU A 20 0.41 9.59 -4.61
N LYS A 21 -0.04 8.70 -3.71
CA LYS A 21 0.74 8.26 -2.54
C LYS A 21 1.61 7.03 -2.82
N LEU A 22 1.45 6.41 -3.98
CA LEU A 22 2.16 5.19 -4.31
C LEU A 22 3.52 5.48 -4.95
N ILE A 23 4.47 4.60 -4.69
CA ILE A 23 5.77 4.59 -5.36
C ILE A 23 5.55 4.14 -6.82
N PRO A 24 6.24 4.71 -7.82
CA PRO A 24 6.02 4.39 -9.24
C PRO A 24 6.15 2.90 -9.58
N GLU A 25 7.01 2.16 -8.87
CA GLU A 25 7.22 0.72 -9.05
C GLU A 25 5.96 -0.12 -8.82
N HIS A 26 5.05 0.34 -7.94
CA HIS A 26 3.81 -0.35 -7.64
C HIS A 26 2.62 0.11 -8.51
N GLY A 27 2.85 0.98 -9.50
CA GLY A 27 1.79 1.48 -10.38
C GLY A 27 1.09 0.39 -11.21
N ALA A 28 1.85 -0.64 -11.63
CA ALA A 28 1.30 -1.78 -12.35
C ALA A 28 0.34 -2.60 -11.46
N GLU A 29 0.68 -2.79 -10.20
CA GLU A 29 -0.12 -3.51 -9.21
C GLU A 29 -1.43 -2.77 -8.90
N LEU A 30 -1.36 -1.45 -8.72
CA LEU A 30 -2.54 -0.61 -8.56
C LEU A 30 -3.46 -0.67 -9.77
N SER A 31 -2.90 -0.66 -10.97
CA SER A 31 -3.66 -0.76 -12.23
C SER A 31 -4.38 -2.11 -12.34
N ARG A 32 -3.71 -3.21 -11.94
CA ARG A 32 -4.31 -4.55 -11.89
C ARG A 32 -5.49 -4.61 -10.92
N LEU A 33 -5.31 -4.10 -9.71
CA LEU A 33 -6.36 -4.06 -8.69
C LEU A 33 -7.57 -3.22 -9.12
N LYS A 34 -7.31 -2.03 -9.67
CA LYS A 34 -8.34 -1.14 -10.22
C LYS A 34 -9.11 -1.80 -11.37
N GLY A 35 -8.39 -2.49 -12.27
CA GLY A 35 -8.99 -3.23 -13.37
C GLY A 35 -9.98 -4.30 -12.89
N ALA A 36 -9.56 -5.16 -11.96
CA ALA A 36 -10.42 -6.20 -11.39
C ALA A 36 -11.67 -5.61 -10.71
N SER A 37 -11.50 -4.52 -9.95
CA SER A 37 -12.62 -3.83 -9.29
C SER A 37 -13.63 -3.26 -10.30
N HIS A 38 -13.16 -2.64 -11.39
CA HIS A 38 -14.04 -2.11 -12.43
C HIS A 38 -14.75 -3.20 -13.23
N VAL A 39 -14.07 -4.29 -13.58
CA VAL A 39 -14.69 -5.42 -14.29
C VAL A 39 -15.86 -5.98 -13.48
N PHE A 40 -15.67 -6.20 -12.18
CA PHE A 40 -16.72 -6.67 -11.29
C PHE A 40 -17.88 -5.66 -11.18
N SER A 41 -17.56 -4.38 -10.96
CA SER A 41 -18.60 -3.33 -10.86
C SER A 41 -19.40 -3.17 -12.15
N ALA A 42 -18.75 -3.29 -13.31
CA ALA A 42 -19.42 -3.25 -14.62
C ALA A 42 -20.37 -4.45 -14.80
N ALA A 43 -19.92 -5.66 -14.46
CA ALA A 43 -20.75 -6.87 -14.53
C ALA A 43 -21.99 -6.76 -13.63
N VAL A 44 -21.82 -6.29 -12.39
CA VAL A 44 -22.96 -6.08 -11.45
C VAL A 44 -23.91 -5.00 -11.96
N THR A 45 -23.41 -3.98 -12.65
CA THR A 45 -24.24 -2.90 -13.20
C THR A 45 -25.08 -3.36 -14.38
N GLN A 46 -24.56 -4.27 -15.22
CA GLN A 46 -25.27 -4.84 -16.37
C GLN A 46 -26.44 -5.75 -15.96
N LEU A 47 -26.36 -6.40 -14.81
CA LEU A 47 -27.42 -7.28 -14.32
C LEU A 47 -28.62 -6.44 -13.83
N PRO A 48 -29.88 -6.80 -14.16
CA PRO A 48 -31.06 -6.15 -13.61
C PRO A 48 -31.18 -6.40 -12.09
N ALA A 49 -31.79 -5.44 -11.37
CA ALA A 49 -31.78 -5.43 -9.89
C ALA A 49 -32.85 -6.39 -9.36
N ASP A 50 -33.93 -6.47 -10.11
CA ASP A 50 -35.05 -7.36 -9.88
C ASP A 50 -35.03 -8.45 -10.95
N LEU A 51 -35.61 -9.60 -10.60
CA LEU A 51 -35.87 -10.64 -11.58
C LEU A 51 -36.72 -10.07 -12.72
N PRO A 52 -36.47 -10.45 -13.99
CA PRO A 52 -37.26 -9.96 -15.11
C PRO A 52 -38.75 -10.29 -14.89
N GLN A 53 -39.60 -9.28 -14.91
CA GLN A 53 -41.04 -9.46 -14.76
C GLN A 53 -41.59 -10.17 -16.00
N VAL A 54 -41.95 -11.45 -15.84
CA VAL A 54 -42.60 -12.23 -16.90
C VAL A 54 -44.10 -11.94 -16.88
N ASP A 55 -44.66 -11.49 -18.01
CA ASP A 55 -46.10 -11.31 -18.16
C ASP A 55 -46.79 -12.67 -18.38
N PHE A 56 -47.14 -13.33 -17.27
CA PHE A 56 -47.88 -14.59 -17.29
C PHE A 56 -49.33 -14.43 -17.78
N ALA A 57 -49.89 -13.22 -17.80
CA ALA A 57 -51.26 -12.98 -18.28
C ALA A 57 -51.31 -13.01 -19.82
N ALA A 58 -50.34 -12.38 -20.49
CA ALA A 58 -50.18 -12.47 -21.93
C ALA A 58 -49.90 -13.91 -22.39
N LEU A 59 -49.06 -14.66 -21.65
CA LEU A 59 -48.75 -16.06 -21.94
C LEU A 59 -49.95 -17.00 -21.78
N LYS A 60 -50.78 -16.80 -20.74
CA LYS A 60 -52.02 -17.57 -20.55
C LYS A 60 -53.03 -17.32 -21.67
N LYS A 61 -53.07 -16.09 -22.22
CA LYS A 61 -53.93 -15.74 -23.38
C LYS A 61 -53.45 -16.38 -24.68
N ALA A 62 -52.13 -16.50 -24.87
CA ALA A 62 -51.54 -17.11 -26.06
C ALA A 62 -51.60 -18.65 -26.05
N MET A 63 -51.54 -19.28 -24.87
CA MET A 63 -51.53 -20.74 -24.71
C MET A 63 -52.55 -21.22 -23.67
N PRO A 64 -53.85 -21.19 -24.01
CA PRO A 64 -54.92 -21.58 -23.07
C PRO A 64 -54.88 -23.06 -22.68
N ALA A 65 -54.36 -23.94 -23.54
CA ALA A 65 -54.24 -25.38 -23.27
C ALA A 65 -53.24 -25.74 -22.15
N HIS A 66 -52.37 -24.81 -21.75
CA HIS A 66 -51.32 -25.04 -20.76
C HIS A 66 -51.44 -24.12 -19.54
N SER A 67 -52.62 -23.54 -19.27
CA SER A 67 -52.81 -22.58 -18.17
C SER A 67 -52.43 -23.15 -16.79
N ALA A 68 -52.74 -24.43 -16.54
CA ALA A 68 -52.39 -25.11 -15.28
C ALA A 68 -50.88 -25.21 -15.05
N VAL A 69 -50.09 -25.37 -16.13
CA VAL A 69 -48.63 -25.38 -16.06
C VAL A 69 -48.10 -23.97 -15.82
N LEU A 70 -48.69 -22.96 -16.48
CA LEU A 70 -48.32 -21.55 -16.29
C LEU A 70 -48.61 -21.05 -14.87
N ASP A 71 -49.69 -21.50 -14.23
CA ASP A 71 -49.99 -21.18 -12.82
C ASP A 71 -48.96 -21.78 -11.85
N SER A 72 -48.52 -23.02 -12.10
CA SER A 72 -47.45 -23.66 -11.31
C SER A 72 -46.13 -22.91 -11.47
N LEU A 73 -45.80 -22.51 -12.70
CA LEU A 73 -44.57 -21.81 -13.04
C LEU A 73 -44.54 -20.39 -12.44
N GLN A 74 -45.67 -19.68 -12.47
CA GLN A 74 -45.82 -18.38 -11.82
C GLN A 74 -45.55 -18.49 -10.30
N LYS A 75 -46.17 -19.46 -9.62
CA LYS A 75 -45.94 -19.69 -8.19
C LYS A 75 -44.49 -20.05 -7.86
N GLN A 76 -43.86 -20.87 -8.69
CA GLN A 76 -42.45 -21.23 -8.51
C GLN A 76 -41.53 -20.03 -8.72
N PHE A 77 -41.81 -19.19 -9.73
CA PHE A 77 -41.02 -17.99 -10.01
C PHE A 77 -41.11 -16.95 -8.89
N GLU A 78 -42.32 -16.70 -8.38
CA GLU A 78 -42.53 -15.79 -7.24
C GLU A 78 -41.92 -16.33 -5.93
N ALA A 79 -41.75 -17.65 -5.80
CA ALA A 79 -41.14 -18.29 -4.64
C ALA A 79 -39.60 -18.27 -4.65
N ILE A 80 -38.96 -17.97 -5.79
CA ILE A 80 -37.49 -17.91 -5.88
C ILE A 80 -36.99 -16.67 -5.13
N LYS A 81 -36.36 -16.92 -3.98
CA LYS A 81 -35.55 -15.92 -3.28
C LYS A 81 -34.09 -16.28 -3.50
N ILE A 82 -33.33 -15.37 -4.12
CA ILE A 82 -31.89 -15.56 -4.31
C ILE A 82 -31.20 -15.05 -3.03
N PRO A 83 -30.64 -15.94 -2.19
CA PRO A 83 -29.89 -15.50 -1.01
C PRO A 83 -28.60 -14.81 -1.45
N TYR A 84 -28.20 -13.78 -0.70
CA TYR A 84 -26.89 -13.17 -0.89
C TYR A 84 -25.80 -14.16 -0.45
N GLY A 85 -24.72 -14.26 -1.21
CA GLY A 85 -23.58 -15.12 -0.82
C GLY A 85 -22.97 -14.65 0.50
N GLU A 86 -22.59 -15.58 1.36
CA GLU A 86 -21.80 -15.27 2.55
C GLU A 86 -20.34 -15.04 2.16
N ILE A 87 -19.73 -14.00 2.73
CA ILE A 87 -18.29 -13.77 2.57
C ILE A 87 -17.55 -14.81 3.43
N PRO A 88 -16.61 -15.58 2.86
CA PRO A 88 -15.84 -16.55 3.64
C PRO A 88 -15.09 -15.88 4.80
N LYS A 89 -15.21 -16.46 6.00
CA LYS A 89 -14.63 -15.92 7.25
C LYS A 89 -13.12 -15.70 7.16
N ALA A 90 -12.40 -16.51 6.39
CA ALA A 90 -10.96 -16.38 6.18
C ALA A 90 -10.56 -15.00 5.63
N TYR A 91 -11.33 -14.44 4.69
CA TYR A 91 -11.02 -13.13 4.12
C TYR A 91 -11.25 -11.99 5.13
N LEU A 92 -12.22 -12.13 6.04
CA LEU A 92 -12.44 -11.14 7.09
C LEU A 92 -11.27 -11.11 8.08
N GLN A 93 -10.77 -12.29 8.48
CA GLN A 93 -9.61 -12.39 9.36
C GLN A 93 -8.34 -11.80 8.72
N GLU A 94 -8.15 -12.03 7.42
CA GLU A 94 -7.02 -11.44 6.69
C GLU A 94 -7.11 -9.91 6.64
N ILE A 95 -8.31 -9.35 6.42
CA ILE A 95 -8.52 -7.90 6.45
C ILE A 95 -8.15 -7.34 7.83
N ASP A 96 -8.65 -7.95 8.91
CA ASP A 96 -8.37 -7.49 10.28
C ASP A 96 -6.86 -7.50 10.58
N HIS A 97 -6.16 -8.59 10.20
CA HIS A 97 -4.72 -8.69 10.33
C HIS A 97 -3.96 -7.59 9.58
N TRP A 98 -4.35 -7.31 8.32
CA TRP A 98 -3.72 -6.23 7.54
C TRP A 98 -4.01 -4.84 8.10
N VAL A 99 -5.19 -4.62 8.69
CA VAL A 99 -5.56 -3.36 9.34
C VAL A 99 -4.68 -3.14 10.57
N GLU A 100 -4.57 -4.14 11.45
CA GLU A 100 -3.72 -4.07 12.65
C GLU A 100 -2.26 -3.82 12.29
N TYR A 101 -1.72 -4.60 11.35
CA TYR A 101 -0.34 -4.45 10.89
C TYR A 101 -0.04 -3.04 10.34
N ASN A 102 -0.94 -2.50 9.51
CA ASN A 102 -0.72 -1.16 8.95
C ASN A 102 -0.88 -0.05 10.00
N ASN A 103 -1.78 -0.22 10.98
CA ASN A 103 -1.91 0.72 12.09
C ASN A 103 -0.61 0.80 12.91
N GLU A 104 0.02 -0.34 13.22
CA GLU A 104 1.29 -0.36 13.93
C GLU A 104 2.43 0.28 13.10
N ARG A 105 2.44 0.07 11.78
CA ARG A 105 3.40 0.73 10.89
C ARG A 105 3.22 2.25 10.86
N ILE A 106 1.99 2.73 10.83
CA ILE A 106 1.68 4.16 10.87
C ILE A 106 2.18 4.75 12.19
N LYS A 107 1.88 4.11 13.33
CA LYS A 107 2.38 4.55 14.64
C LYS A 107 3.91 4.63 14.69
N LEU A 108 4.60 3.61 14.19
CA LEU A 108 6.07 3.62 14.13
C LEU A 108 6.60 4.75 13.26
N HIS A 109 5.97 5.00 12.11
CA HIS A 109 6.33 6.08 11.22
C HIS A 109 6.11 7.45 11.89
N ASP A 110 4.99 7.66 12.55
CA ASP A 110 4.67 8.90 13.26
C ASP A 110 5.68 9.20 14.37
N MET A 111 6.08 8.17 15.13
CA MET A 111 7.15 8.31 16.14
C MET A 111 8.49 8.71 15.52
N LYS A 112 8.88 8.10 14.38
CA LYS A 112 10.11 8.46 13.67
C LYS A 112 10.07 9.88 13.10
N VAL A 113 8.93 10.31 12.59
CA VAL A 113 8.75 11.67 12.09
C VAL A 113 8.84 12.68 13.24
N ALA A 114 8.24 12.38 14.39
CA ALA A 114 8.30 13.24 15.57
C ALA A 114 9.74 13.42 16.07
N ASP A 115 10.51 12.32 16.20
CA ASP A 115 11.93 12.39 16.57
C ASP A 115 12.76 13.12 15.50
N GLY A 116 12.53 12.82 14.22
CA GLY A 116 13.19 13.49 13.10
C GLY A 116 12.96 15.00 13.08
N LEU A 117 11.75 15.47 13.42
CA LEU A 117 11.44 16.89 13.54
C LEU A 117 12.19 17.55 14.70
N GLU A 118 12.35 16.86 15.84
CA GLU A 118 13.12 17.38 16.96
C GLU A 118 14.62 17.52 16.61
N GLN A 119 15.18 16.50 15.96
CA GLN A 119 16.57 16.54 15.50
C GLN A 119 16.78 17.61 14.42
N ALA A 120 15.86 17.74 13.46
CA ALA A 120 15.92 18.78 12.45
C ALA A 120 15.94 20.19 13.06
N LYS A 121 15.09 20.45 14.08
CA LYS A 121 15.11 21.73 14.82
C LYS A 121 16.45 22.02 15.48
N LYS A 122 17.07 21.03 16.13
CA LYS A 122 18.41 21.18 16.74
C LYS A 122 19.46 21.54 15.69
N VAL A 123 19.38 20.93 14.51
CA VAL A 123 20.27 21.20 13.39
C VAL A 123 20.03 22.61 12.84
N GLU A 124 18.78 23.02 12.63
CA GLU A 124 18.43 24.37 12.19
C GLU A 124 18.91 25.44 13.18
N GLU A 125 18.70 25.25 14.48
CA GLU A 125 19.21 26.16 15.52
C GLU A 125 20.73 26.25 15.53
N LYS A 126 21.43 25.12 15.26
CA LYS A 126 22.88 25.09 15.13
C LYS A 126 23.33 25.93 13.94
N TRP A 127 22.70 25.77 12.78
CA TRP A 127 23.06 26.54 11.58
C TRP A 127 22.67 28.01 11.66
N ALA A 128 21.58 28.35 12.37
CA ALA A 128 21.18 29.74 12.60
C ALA A 128 22.20 30.53 13.46
N LYS A 129 22.94 29.83 14.33
CA LYS A 129 24.00 30.42 15.17
C LYS A 129 25.37 30.45 14.47
N ALA A 130 25.52 29.71 13.37
CA ALA A 130 26.80 29.64 12.67
C ALA A 130 27.15 31.00 12.04
N PRO A 131 28.41 31.44 12.15
CA PRO A 131 28.85 32.64 11.45
C PRO A 131 28.73 32.44 9.92
N PRO A 132 28.60 33.53 9.15
CA PRO A 132 28.64 33.46 7.69
C PRO A 132 29.85 32.66 7.20
N VAL A 133 29.71 31.99 6.05
CA VAL A 133 30.73 31.08 5.52
C VAL A 133 32.09 31.77 5.37
N GLU A 134 32.12 33.08 5.03
CA GLU A 134 33.38 33.83 4.91
C GLU A 134 34.10 34.07 6.26
N HIS A 135 33.39 33.97 7.38
CA HIS A 135 33.92 34.15 8.75
C HIS A 135 34.08 32.83 9.51
N PHE A 136 33.99 31.70 8.80
CA PHE A 136 34.07 30.39 9.41
C PHE A 136 35.53 29.99 9.70
N ASP A 137 36.07 30.37 10.86
CA ASP A 137 37.44 30.02 11.22
C ASP A 137 37.63 28.54 11.54
N ARG A 138 38.88 28.05 11.41
CA ARG A 138 39.28 26.66 11.72
C ARG A 138 38.91 26.21 13.14
N GLN A 139 38.80 27.14 14.09
CA GLN A 139 38.40 26.85 15.47
C GLN A 139 36.93 26.45 15.57
N HIS A 140 36.05 27.07 14.77
CA HIS A 140 34.63 26.73 14.70
C HIS A 140 34.40 25.33 14.10
N PHE A 141 35.33 24.83 13.28
CA PHE A 141 35.21 23.50 12.67
C PHE A 141 35.02 22.37 13.70
N VAL A 142 35.65 22.49 14.88
CA VAL A 142 35.54 21.50 15.96
C VAL A 142 34.13 21.46 16.56
N GLU A 143 33.51 22.62 16.73
CA GLU A 143 32.19 22.78 17.35
C GLU A 143 31.06 22.37 16.38
N TYR A 144 31.18 22.75 15.11
CA TYR A 144 30.13 22.48 14.13
C TYR A 144 30.28 21.11 13.45
N PHE A 145 31.50 20.58 13.31
CA PHE A 145 31.77 19.31 12.62
C PHE A 145 32.63 18.34 13.45
N PRO A 146 32.19 17.95 14.67
CA PRO A 146 32.96 17.08 15.54
C PRO A 146 33.24 15.70 14.92
N GLN A 147 32.38 15.23 14.00
CA GLN A 147 32.56 13.93 13.32
C GLN A 147 33.67 13.94 12.26
N HIS A 148 33.97 15.10 11.67
CA HIS A 148 35.05 15.27 10.70
C HIS A 148 36.35 15.76 11.35
N PHE A 149 36.30 16.16 12.61
CA PHE A 149 37.46 16.58 13.36
C PHE A 149 38.31 15.38 13.75
N TYR A 150 39.52 15.30 13.20
CA TYR A 150 40.53 14.31 13.57
C TYR A 150 41.51 14.94 14.58
N ASP A 151 41.38 14.60 15.87
CA ASP A 151 42.42 14.94 16.84
C ASP A 151 43.52 13.89 16.81
N LEU A 152 44.67 14.26 16.24
CA LEU A 152 45.87 13.43 16.15
C LEU A 152 46.44 13.03 17.52
N ARG A 153 45.97 13.63 18.62
CA ARG A 153 46.38 13.29 20.00
C ARG A 153 45.62 12.11 20.60
N TYR A 154 44.36 11.90 20.20
CA TYR A 154 43.48 10.88 20.79
C TYR A 154 43.18 9.72 19.85
N GLN A 155 43.49 9.86 18.56
CA GLN A 155 43.60 8.70 17.70
C GLN A 155 44.76 7.85 18.18
N ASN A 156 44.53 6.57 18.43
CA ASN A 156 45.59 5.57 18.54
C ASN A 156 46.43 5.67 17.27
N ARG A 157 47.51 6.46 17.32
CA ARG A 157 48.62 6.29 16.39
C ARG A 157 49.03 4.84 16.59
N SER A 158 48.77 3.99 15.60
CA SER A 158 49.51 2.75 15.49
C SER A 158 50.96 3.15 15.22
N SER A 159 51.68 3.53 16.27
CA SER A 159 53.11 3.80 16.27
C SER A 159 53.93 2.50 16.20
N ASP A 160 53.30 1.37 15.90
CA ASP A 160 53.95 0.09 15.62
C ASP A 160 53.18 -0.68 14.53
N VAL A 161 53.20 -0.18 13.29
CA VAL A 161 53.00 -1.06 12.13
C VAL A 161 54.36 -1.22 11.46
N PRO A 162 55.08 -2.36 11.61
CA PRO A 162 56.18 -2.65 10.73
C PRO A 162 55.62 -2.70 9.30
N ILE A 163 56.33 -2.07 8.37
CA ILE A 163 56.01 -1.94 6.94
C ILE A 163 55.92 -3.33 6.27
N ARG A 164 54.89 -4.12 6.60
CA ARG A 164 54.71 -5.48 6.05
C ARG A 164 53.26 -5.93 5.90
N SER A 165 52.24 -5.14 6.27
CA SER A 165 50.83 -5.53 6.06
C SER A 165 50.10 -4.78 4.95
N MET A 166 50.70 -3.76 4.32
CA MET A 166 50.05 -2.97 3.27
C MET A 166 49.97 -3.65 1.89
N ILE A 167 50.17 -4.97 1.80
CA ILE A 167 50.06 -5.74 0.53
C ILE A 167 48.92 -6.79 0.56
N ILE A 168 48.13 -6.89 1.64
CA ILE A 168 47.03 -7.89 1.70
C ILE A 168 45.77 -7.25 2.26
N SER A 169 45.12 -6.37 1.48
CA SER A 169 43.69 -6.05 1.66
C SER A 169 43.02 -5.56 0.38
N ASP A 170 43.79 -5.16 -0.65
CA ASP A 170 43.23 -4.82 -1.97
C ASP A 170 42.76 -6.06 -2.77
N ASN A 171 43.00 -7.28 -2.28
CA ASN A 171 42.60 -8.51 -2.97
C ASN A 171 41.31 -9.17 -2.45
N LEU A 172 40.62 -8.56 -1.46
CA LEU A 172 39.32 -9.07 -0.97
C LEU A 172 38.12 -8.19 -1.32
N MET A 173 38.35 -6.96 -1.81
CA MET A 173 37.27 -6.08 -2.30
C MET A 173 37.02 -6.16 -3.82
N ASN A 174 37.60 -7.15 -4.51
CA ASN A 174 37.35 -7.40 -5.94
C ASN A 174 36.75 -8.77 -6.26
N CYS A 175 36.47 -9.63 -5.26
CA CYS A 175 35.84 -10.94 -5.47
C CYS A 175 34.32 -11.00 -5.18
N SER A 176 33.71 -9.95 -4.61
CA SER A 176 32.25 -9.96 -4.31
C SER A 176 31.39 -9.17 -5.31
N ARG A 177 31.97 -8.62 -6.38
CA ARG A 177 31.23 -7.91 -7.46
C ARG A 177 31.18 -8.67 -8.79
N ARG A 178 31.48 -9.98 -8.80
CA ARG A 178 31.50 -10.78 -10.03
C ARG A 178 30.82 -12.15 -9.92
N ILE A 179 29.83 -12.29 -9.03
CA ILE A 179 28.91 -13.43 -8.99
C ILE A 179 27.50 -12.90 -8.66
N SER A 180 26.84 -12.28 -9.64
CA SER A 180 25.37 -12.14 -9.74
C SER A 180 25.02 -11.52 -11.10
N LEU A 181 25.55 -12.13 -12.15
CA LEU A 181 25.20 -11.92 -13.55
C LEU A 181 25.53 -13.26 -14.23
N CYS A 182 24.69 -14.26 -13.95
CA CYS A 182 24.42 -15.48 -14.74
C CYS A 182 23.73 -16.54 -13.86
N SER A 183 22.45 -16.78 -14.14
CA SER A 183 21.53 -17.86 -13.72
C SER A 183 20.32 -17.34 -12.96
#